data_AF-A0A8H4ITF8-F1
#
_entry.id   AF-A0A8H4ITF8-F1
#
_cell.length_a   1.000
_cell.length_b   1.000
_cell.length_c   1.000
_cell.angle_alpha   90.00
_cell.angle_beta   90.00
_cell.angle_gamma   90.00
#
_symmetry.space_group_name_H-M   'P 1'
#
loop_
_entity.id
_entity.type
_entity.pdbx_description
1 polymer ?
#
loop_
_entity_poly.entity_id
_entity_poly.type
_entity_poly.pdbx_seq_one_letter_code
_entity_poly.pdbx_strand_id
1 'polypeptide(L)'
;MASYHRTTFALNGSALRRVTRVGELSPRYSMKGVHLGGVEQKDHVYVPCAGARVQSWVFAPERVDRDETAVAWAEVGEGMVGYVADVNAEPESMEILLSMCGL
;
A
#
# COMPACT_ATOMS: atom_id res chain seq x y z
N MET A 1 4.83 -14.67 4.26
CA MET A 1 6.03 -14.03 4.87
C MET A 1 5.87 -12.53 4.64
N ALA A 2 6.78 -11.67 5.13
CA ALA A 2 6.72 -10.24 4.83
C ALA A 2 8.02 -9.85 4.12
N SER A 3 7.92 -9.19 2.96
CA SER A 3 9.10 -8.72 2.20
C SER A 3 9.39 -7.24 2.46
N TYR A 4 10.65 -6.82 2.29
CA TYR A 4 11.05 -5.42 2.48
C TYR A 4 11.71 -4.88 1.21
N HIS A 5 11.02 -3.97 0.53
CA HIS A 5 11.53 -3.41 -0.73
C HIS A 5 10.81 -2.11 -1.13
N ARG A 6 11.39 -1.41 -2.11
CA ARG A 6 10.74 -0.30 -2.82
C ARG A 6 10.20 -0.80 -4.16
N THR A 7 9.00 -0.33 -4.53
CA THR A 7 8.44 -0.51 -5.87
C THR A 7 7.37 0.54 -6.14
N THR A 8 6.79 0.53 -7.34
CA THR A 8 5.65 1.38 -7.70
C THR A 8 4.34 0.61 -7.54
N PHE A 9 3.40 1.24 -6.85
CA PHE A 9 2.06 0.71 -6.59
C PHE A 9 1.01 1.50 -7.35
N ALA A 10 -0.15 0.88 -7.53
CA ALA A 10 -1.34 1.51 -8.06
C ALA A 10 -2.48 1.39 -7.05
N LEU A 11 -3.32 2.42 -6.99
CA LEU A 11 -4.50 2.46 -6.14
C LEU A 11 -5.44 1.32 -6.54
N ASN A 12 -5.86 0.54 -5.55
CA ASN A 12 -6.76 -0.58 -5.75
C ASN A 12 -8.22 -0.13 -5.71
N GLY A 13 -8.88 -0.17 -6.87
CA GLY A 13 -10.29 0.19 -7.03
C GLY A 13 -11.25 -0.52 -6.07
N SER A 14 -10.96 -1.75 -5.67
CA SER A 14 -11.84 -2.52 -4.77
C SER A 14 -11.79 -2.04 -3.32
N ALA A 15 -10.64 -1.51 -2.87
CA ALA A 15 -10.47 -1.00 -1.50
C ALA A 15 -11.07 0.39 -1.30
N LEU A 16 -11.38 1.09 -2.40
CA LEU A 16 -11.89 2.47 -2.37
C LEU A 16 -13.20 2.65 -1.63
N ARG A 17 -14.05 1.62 -1.55
CA ARG A 17 -15.34 1.73 -0.86
C ARG A 17 -15.21 1.92 0.65
N ARG A 18 -14.03 1.68 1.21
CA ARG A 18 -13.80 1.63 2.67
C ARG A 18 -12.94 2.79 3.18
N VAL A 19 -12.28 3.52 2.29
CA VAL A 19 -11.44 4.68 2.62
C VAL A 19 -12.27 5.96 2.48
N THR A 20 -12.19 6.85 3.47
CA THR A 20 -13.12 7.98 3.64
C THR A 20 -12.95 9.10 2.62
N ARG A 21 -11.75 9.33 2.08
CA ARG A 21 -11.47 10.37 1.07
C ARG A 21 -10.58 9.86 -0.05
N VAL A 22 -11.18 9.10 -0.96
CA VAL A 22 -10.47 8.46 -2.08
C VAL A 22 -10.11 9.41 -3.21
N GLY A 23 -10.92 10.45 -3.46
CA GLY A 23 -10.73 11.37 -4.59
C GLY A 23 -9.44 12.20 -4.52
N GLU A 24 -8.76 12.18 -3.38
CA GLU A 24 -7.53 12.92 -3.09
C GLU A 24 -6.30 12.00 -3.14
N LEU A 25 -6.49 10.68 -3.30
CA LEU A 25 -5.37 9.73 -3.32
C LEU A 25 -4.73 9.66 -4.71
N SER A 26 -3.41 9.76 -4.73
CA SER A 26 -2.62 9.59 -5.95
C SER A 26 -2.87 8.21 -6.59
N PRO A 27 -3.17 8.12 -7.90
CA PRO A 27 -3.52 6.85 -8.54
C PRO A 27 -2.36 5.84 -8.53
N ARG A 28 -1.13 6.32 -8.44
CA ARG A 28 0.11 5.53 -8.40
C ARG A 28 1.18 6.31 -7.66
N TYR A 29 1.99 5.62 -6.85
CA TYR A 29 3.19 6.20 -6.25
C TYR A 29 4.22 5.10 -5.93
N SER A 30 5.45 5.50 -5.61
CA SER A 30 6.52 4.58 -5.19
C SER A 30 6.86 4.82 -3.75
N MET A 31 6.96 3.75 -2.96
CA MET A 31 7.43 3.82 -1.57
C MET A 31 8.27 2.61 -1.22
N LYS A 32 9.06 2.74 -0.15
CA LYS A 32 9.85 1.66 0.43
C LYS A 32 9.23 1.25 1.75
N GLY A 33 9.00 -0.04 1.96
CA GLY A 33 8.39 -0.50 3.21
C GLY A 33 8.44 -2.01 3.39
N VAL A 34 7.92 -2.47 4.52
CA VAL A 34 7.63 -3.88 4.77
C VAL A 34 6.24 -4.20 4.22
N HIS A 35 6.11 -5.27 3.45
CA HIS A 35 4.87 -5.67 2.81
C HIS A 35 4.27 -6.83 3.60
N LEU A 36 3.02 -6.67 4.02
CA LEU A 36 2.28 -7.67 4.78
C LEU A 36 1.75 -8.75 3.84
N GLY A 37 2.07 -10.00 4.12
CA GLY A 37 1.39 -11.15 3.55
C GLY A 37 0.13 -11.52 4.34
N GLY A 38 -0.81 -12.20 3.68
CA GLY A 38 -2.03 -12.73 4.32
C GLY A 38 -3.15 -11.72 4.57
N VAL A 39 -3.01 -10.49 4.06
CA VAL A 39 -4.08 -9.50 4.03
C VAL A 39 -5.04 -9.84 2.88
N GLU A 40 -6.35 -9.82 3.11
CA GLU A 40 -7.33 -10.06 2.05
C GLU A 40 -7.20 -9.02 0.94
N GLN A 41 -7.24 -9.42 -0.35
CA GLN A 41 -7.02 -8.51 -1.49
C GLN A 41 -7.96 -7.30 -1.51
N LYS A 42 -9.19 -7.42 -0.97
CA LYS A 42 -10.13 -6.30 -0.87
C LYS A 42 -9.65 -5.19 0.09
N ASP A 43 -8.75 -5.52 1.01
CA ASP A 43 -8.22 -4.63 2.04
C ASP A 43 -6.85 -4.05 1.66
N HIS A 44 -6.32 -4.43 0.49
CA HIS A 44 -5.12 -3.80 -0.08
C HIS A 44 -5.51 -2.46 -0.68
N VAL A 45 -5.08 -1.35 -0.09
CA VAL A 45 -5.36 0.00 -0.63
C VAL A 45 -4.52 0.27 -1.87
N TYR A 46 -3.26 -0.17 -1.86
CA TYR A 46 -2.34 -0.07 -2.98
C TYR A 46 -1.75 -1.44 -3.30
N VAL A 47 -1.77 -1.80 -4.57
CA VAL A 47 -1.23 -3.06 -5.07
C VAL A 47 -0.01 -2.82 -5.95
N PRO A 48 1.02 -3.68 -5.91
CA PRO A 48 2.15 -3.56 -6.82
C PRO A 48 1.68 -3.57 -8.27
N CYS A 49 2.24 -2.68 -9.09
CA CYS A 49 1.87 -2.59 -10.50
C CYS A 49 2.16 -3.90 -11.24
N ALA A 50 1.44 -4.16 -12.34
CA ALA A 50 1.73 -5.32 -13.17
C ALA A 50 3.20 -5.30 -13.64
N GLY A 51 3.93 -6.39 -13.40
CA GLY A 51 5.35 -6.48 -13.73
C GLY A 51 6.29 -5.70 -12.79
N ALA A 52 5.79 -5.19 -11.67
CA ALA A 52 6.58 -4.51 -10.66
C ALA A 52 7.80 -5.33 -10.23
N ARG A 53 8.94 -4.65 -10.12
CA ARG A 53 10.20 -5.20 -9.65
C ARG A 53 10.76 -4.35 -8.52
N VAL A 54 11.54 -4.98 -7.66
CA VAL A 54 12.29 -4.32 -6.59
C VAL A 54 13.14 -3.20 -7.19
N GLN A 55 12.99 -2.00 -6.63
CA GLN A 55 13.77 -0.82 -6.97
C GLN A 55 14.84 -0.62 -5.89
N SER A 56 16.11 -0.88 -6.23
CA SER A 56 17.23 -0.77 -5.29
C SER A 56 18.49 -0.36 -6.01
N TRP A 57 19.36 0.38 -5.33
CA TRP A 57 20.72 0.69 -5.78
C TRP A 57 21.72 -0.43 -5.48
N VAL A 58 21.33 -1.40 -4.64
CA VAL A 58 22.23 -2.45 -4.12
C VAL A 58 21.74 -3.86 -4.50
N PHE A 59 20.42 -4.07 -4.56
CA PHE A 59 19.82 -5.36 -4.86
C PHE A 59 19.39 -5.44 -6.32
N ALA A 60 19.43 -6.65 -6.87
CA ALA A 60 18.92 -6.92 -8.21
C ALA A 60 17.40 -6.65 -8.30
N PRO A 61 16.88 -6.28 -9.49
CA PRO A 61 15.47 -6.03 -9.67
C PRO A 61 14.69 -7.35 -9.71
N GLU A 62 14.32 -7.88 -8.55
CA GLU A 62 13.52 -9.10 -8.41
C GLU A 62 12.03 -8.83 -8.61
N ARG A 63 11.24 -9.84 -8.99
CA ARG A 63 9.79 -9.67 -9.12
C ARG A 63 9.17 -9.48 -7.72
N VAL A 64 8.22 -8.56 -7.65
CA VAL A 64 7.45 -8.30 -6.42
C VAL A 64 6.26 -9.26 -6.35
N ASP A 65 6.01 -9.81 -5.17
CA ASP A 65 4.79 -10.57 -4.89
C ASP A 65 3.58 -9.61 -4.84
N ARG A 66 2.53 -9.94 -5.60
CA ARG A 66 1.32 -9.11 -5.68
C ARG A 66 0.26 -9.50 -4.66
N ASP A 67 0.48 -10.57 -3.90
CA ASP A 67 -0.38 -10.99 -2.79
C ASP A 67 0.06 -10.35 -1.46
N GLU A 68 1.19 -9.65 -1.43
CA GLU A 68 1.60 -8.81 -0.31
C GLU A 68 1.18 -7.34 -0.53
N THR A 69 0.95 -6.61 0.56
CA THR A 69 0.60 -5.19 0.51
C THR A 69 1.41 -4.34 1.49
N ALA A 70 1.82 -3.16 1.04
CA ALA A 70 2.46 -2.15 1.87
C ALA A 70 1.47 -1.07 2.36
N VAL A 71 0.21 -1.10 1.90
CA VAL A 71 -0.89 -0.29 2.44
C VAL A 71 -2.15 -1.13 2.61
N ALA A 72 -2.61 -1.28 3.86
CA ALA A 72 -3.81 -2.05 4.17
C ALA A 72 -4.84 -1.21 4.92
N TRP A 73 -6.12 -1.50 4.68
CA TRP A 73 -7.26 -0.94 5.39
C TRP A 73 -8.33 -2.01 5.58
N ALA A 74 -8.40 -2.57 6.78
CA ALA A 74 -9.24 -3.73 7.08
C ALA A 74 -10.20 -3.44 8.24
N GLU A 75 -11.35 -4.10 8.22
CA GLU A 75 -12.30 -4.07 9.34
C GLU A 75 -11.88 -5.07 10.40
N VAL A 76 -11.85 -4.62 11.65
CA VAL A 76 -11.49 -5.42 12.81
C VAL A 76 -12.47 -5.08 13.93
N GLY A 77 -13.35 -6.01 14.27
CA GLY A 77 -14.43 -5.76 15.23
C GLY A 77 -15.41 -4.71 14.69
N GLU A 78 -15.63 -3.64 15.45
CA GLU A 78 -16.54 -2.54 15.10
C GLU A 78 -15.84 -1.35 14.40
N GLY A 79 -14.56 -1.51 14.07
CA GLY A 79 -13.74 -0.41 13.55
C GLY A 79 -12.83 -0.83 12.40
N MET A 80 -11.97 0.11 12.00
CA MET A 80 -11.00 -0.09 10.93
C MET A 80 -9.58 -0.01 11.48
N VAL A 81 -8.69 -0.83 10.93
CA VAL A 81 -7.25 -0.81 11.20
C VAL A 81 -6.51 -0.52 9.90
N GLY A 82 -5.64 0.49 9.97
CA GLY A 82 -4.80 0.92 8.86
C GLY A 82 -3.33 0.58 9.05
N TYR A 83 -2.69 0.27 7.94
CA TYR A 83 -1.25 0.05 7.87
C TYR A 83 -0.68 0.82 6.68
N VAL A 84 0.38 1.59 6.92
CA VAL A 84 1.17 2.28 5.90
C VAL A 84 2.63 2.00 6.18
N ALA A 85 3.29 1.25 5.29
CA ALA A 85 4.62 0.70 5.53
C ALA A 85 5.79 1.67 5.30
N ASP A 86 5.49 2.86 4.77
CA ASP A 86 6.47 3.72 4.16
C ASP A 86 7.51 4.23 5.17
N VAL A 87 8.77 3.84 4.97
CA VAL A 87 9.88 4.24 5.85
C VAL A 87 10.46 5.61 5.49
N ASN A 88 10.12 6.14 4.31
CA ASN A 88 10.69 7.40 3.81
C ASN A 88 9.71 8.58 3.90
N ALA A 89 8.49 8.37 4.38
CA ALA A 89 7.46 9.40 4.50
C ALA A 89 7.23 10.16 3.18
N GLU A 90 7.00 9.42 2.10
CA GLU A 90 6.59 9.98 0.82
C GLU A 90 5.29 10.81 1.02
N PRO A 91 5.13 11.96 0.34
CA PRO A 91 3.96 12.81 0.52
C PRO A 91 2.63 12.08 0.37
N GLU A 92 2.53 11.17 -0.59
CA GLU A 92 1.34 10.36 -0.85
C GLU A 92 0.99 9.43 0.33
N SER A 93 1.99 8.97 1.09
CA SER A 93 1.78 8.19 2.31
C SER A 93 1.10 9.02 3.40
N MET A 94 1.39 10.32 3.47
CA MET A 94 0.72 11.22 4.40
C MET A 94 -0.75 11.46 4.01
N GLU A 95 -1.03 11.62 2.71
CA GLU A 95 -2.40 11.74 2.19
C GLU A 95 -3.23 10.50 2.53
N ILE A 96 -2.63 9.31 2.40
CA ILE A 96 -3.28 8.05 2.77
C ILE A 96 -3.61 8.01 4.26
N LEU A 97 -2.66 8.37 5.13
CA LEU A 97 -2.88 8.39 6.58
C LEU A 97 -3.99 9.36 6.99
N LEU A 98 -4.01 10.57 6.41
CA LEU A 98 -5.07 11.55 6.66
C LEU A 98 -6.43 11.03 6.18
N SER A 99 -6.47 10.44 4.99
CA SER A 99 -7.67 9.84 4.42
C SER A 99 -8.23 8.70 5.28
N MET A 100 -7.36 7.83 5.84
CA MET A 100 -7.73 6.79 6.82
C MET A 100 -8.30 7.37 8.13
N CYS A 101 -7.84 8.56 8.54
CA CYS A 101 -8.36 9.29 9.70
C CYS A 101 -9.62 10.12 9.39
N GLY A 102 -10.10 10.12 8.14
CA GLY A 102 -11.23 10.95 7.69
C GLY A 102 -10.92 12.44 7.57
N LEU A 103 -9.63 12.80 7.56
CA LEU A 103 -9.12 14.17 7.53
C LEU A 103 -8.82 14.68 6.12
#